data_AF-A0A4V3N8I9-F1
#
_entry.id   AF-A0A4V3N8I9-F1
#
_cell.length_a   1.000
_cell.length_b   1.000
_cell.length_c   1.000
_cell.angle_alpha   90.00
_cell.angle_beta   90.00
_cell.angle_gamma   90.00
#
_symmetry.space_group_name_H-M   'P 1'
#
loop_
_entity.id
_entity.type
_entity.pdbx_description
1 polymer ?
#
loop_
_entity_poly.entity_id
_entity_poly.type
_entity_poly.pdbx_seq_one_letter_code
_entity_poly.pdbx_strand_id
1 'polypeptide(L)'
;DRDGTLDWIRGDSQAAAISGVAEVKLYVKPRTRILRKGYYLDVMGCVIAVSPSLSQTEAILQRSVDLIRWSITPFPTPGKDRCAALTPASPEVSPDKG
;
A
#
# COMPACT_ATOMS: atom_id res chain seq x y z
N ASP A 1 2.37 -3.35 0.70
CA ASP A 1 1.15 -2.55 0.90
C ASP A 1 1.41 -1.53 2.01
N ARG A 2 1.07 -0.24 1.87
CA ARG A 2 1.56 0.86 2.75
C ARG A 2 0.43 1.86 3.05
N ASP A 3 0.47 2.49 4.23
CA ASP A 3 -0.40 3.62 4.55
C ASP A 3 -0.06 4.82 3.68
N GLY A 4 -1.05 5.57 3.23
CA GLY A 4 -0.81 6.72 2.38
C GLY A 4 -2.05 7.25 1.69
N THR A 5 -1.83 8.12 0.71
CA THR A 5 -2.89 8.62 -0.18
C THR A 5 -2.89 7.80 -1.46
N LEU A 6 -4.05 7.29 -1.85
CA LEU A 6 -4.23 6.58 -3.11
C LEU A 6 -4.08 7.58 -4.27
N ASP A 7 -3.10 7.40 -5.14
CA ASP A 7 -2.83 8.34 -6.23
C ASP A 7 -3.72 8.07 -7.43
N TRP A 8 -3.78 6.79 -7.83
CA TRP A 8 -4.51 6.34 -8.99
C TRP A 8 -4.88 4.87 -8.88
N ILE A 9 -5.95 4.49 -9.58
CA ILE A 9 -6.32 3.11 -9.86
C ILE A 9 -6.45 2.97 -11.38
N ARG A 10 -6.03 1.83 -11.93
CA ARG A 10 -6.16 1.50 -13.35
C ARG A 10 -6.43 0.00 -13.50
N GLY A 11 -7.05 -0.40 -14.60
CA GLY A 11 -7.20 -1.81 -14.95
C GLY A 11 -8.53 -2.42 -14.55
N ASP A 12 -9.36 -1.67 -13.82
CA ASP A 12 -10.69 -2.06 -13.35
C ASP A 12 -11.65 -2.36 -14.50
N SER A 13 -11.64 -1.52 -15.54
CA SER A 13 -12.46 -1.76 -16.74
C SER A 13 -12.01 -3.00 -17.53
N GLN A 14 -10.70 -3.21 -17.66
CA GLN A 14 -10.17 -4.42 -18.32
C GLN A 14 -10.45 -5.68 -17.50
N ALA A 15 -10.36 -5.60 -16.17
CA ALA A 15 -10.69 -6.68 -15.26
C ALA A 15 -12.18 -7.08 -15.39
N ALA A 16 -13.08 -6.10 -15.40
CA ALA A 16 -14.51 -6.32 -15.58
C ALA A 16 -14.88 -6.92 -16.94
N ALA A 17 -14.05 -6.72 -17.97
CA ALA A 17 -14.27 -7.24 -19.31
C ALA A 17 -13.85 -8.72 -19.47
N ILE A 18 -13.20 -9.34 -18.48
CA ILE A 18 -12.83 -10.76 -18.54
C ILE A 18 -14.11 -11.62 -18.52
N SER A 19 -14.22 -12.53 -19.49
CA SER A 19 -15.32 -13.51 -19.52
C SER A 19 -15.38 -14.34 -18.23
N GLY A 20 -16.57 -14.38 -17.63
CA GLY A 20 -16.82 -15.05 -16.35
C GLY A 20 -16.65 -14.16 -15.13
N VAL A 21 -16.23 -12.90 -15.29
CA VAL A 21 -16.33 -11.89 -14.21
C VAL A 21 -17.76 -11.34 -14.21
N ALA A 22 -18.42 -11.47 -13.06
CA ALA A 22 -19.77 -10.96 -12.84
C ALA A 22 -19.76 -9.54 -12.26
N GLU A 23 -18.77 -9.21 -11.43
CA GLU A 23 -18.66 -7.90 -10.81
C GLU A 23 -17.19 -7.53 -10.53
N VAL A 24 -16.86 -6.26 -10.76
CA VAL A 24 -15.67 -5.61 -10.21
C VAL A 24 -16.13 -4.33 -9.51
N LYS A 25 -15.90 -4.25 -8.20
CA LYS A 25 -16.31 -3.12 -7.39
C LYS A 25 -15.13 -2.60 -6.58
N LEU A 26 -14.77 -1.34 -6.81
CA LEU A 26 -13.75 -0.63 -6.03
C LEU A 26 -14.44 0.31 -5.04
N TYR A 27 -14.09 0.21 -3.76
CA TYR A 27 -14.70 1.02 -2.69
C TYR A 27 -13.96 2.33 -2.44
N VAL A 28 -12.71 2.41 -2.92
CA VAL A 28 -11.84 3.56 -2.78
C VAL A 28 -11.73 4.30 -4.10
N LYS A 29 -11.41 5.60 -4.03
CA LYS A 29 -11.17 6.44 -5.20
C LYS A 29 -9.81 7.12 -5.07
N PRO A 30 -9.19 7.56 -6.17
CA PRO A 30 -8.04 8.44 -6.11
C PRO A 30 -8.25 9.58 -5.11
N ARG A 31 -7.19 9.96 -4.40
CA ARG A 31 -7.13 10.92 -3.28
C ARG A 31 -7.74 10.42 -1.96
N THR A 32 -8.28 9.21 -1.90
CA THR A 32 -8.66 8.59 -0.63
C THR A 32 -7.41 8.31 0.21
N ARG A 33 -7.45 8.72 1.48
CA ARG A 33 -6.44 8.36 2.48
C ARG A 33 -6.68 6.92 2.94
N ILE A 34 -5.69 6.06 2.74
CA ILE A 34 -5.69 4.66 3.15
C ILE A 34 -4.87 4.55 4.44
N LEU A 35 -5.53 4.14 5.51
CA LEU A 35 -4.93 3.82 6.79
C LEU A 35 -5.20 2.34 7.05
N ARG A 36 -4.17 1.50 7.01
CA ARG A 36 -4.33 0.10 7.39
C ARG A 36 -4.60 0.03 8.89
N LYS A 37 -5.77 -0.44 9.27
CA LYS A 37 -6.10 -0.73 10.67
C LYS A 37 -5.72 -2.15 11.07
N GLY A 38 -5.42 -3.02 10.11
CA GLY A 38 -5.09 -4.43 10.32
C GLY A 38 -6.33 -5.32 10.43
N TYR A 39 -7.50 -4.84 10.00
CA TYR A 39 -8.76 -5.59 10.04
C TYR A 39 -9.24 -5.88 8.61
N TYR A 40 -10.17 -6.84 8.49
CA TYR A 40 -10.78 -7.25 7.21
C TYR A 40 -11.50 -6.13 6.44
N LEU A 41 -11.66 -4.94 7.05
CA LEU A 41 -12.24 -3.77 6.41
C LEU A 41 -11.23 -2.96 5.59
N ASP A 42 -9.94 -3.30 5.63
CA ASP A 42 -8.89 -2.68 4.80
C ASP A 42 -8.92 -3.20 3.34
N VAL A 43 -10.12 -3.42 2.78
CA VAL A 43 -10.32 -3.93 1.42
C VAL A 43 -10.38 -2.80 0.40
N MET A 44 -9.61 -2.93 -0.67
CA MET A 44 -9.63 -1.99 -1.81
C MET A 44 -10.90 -2.15 -2.67
N GLY A 45 -11.44 -3.36 -2.72
CA GLY A 45 -12.56 -3.72 -3.58
C GLY A 45 -12.93 -5.19 -3.50
N CYS A 46 -13.84 -5.61 -4.38
CA CYS A 46 -14.31 -6.97 -4.55
C CYS A 46 -14.37 -7.32 -6.05
N VAL A 47 -13.99 -8.55 -6.37
CA VAL A 47 -14.16 -9.15 -7.70
C VAL A 47 -14.97 -10.42 -7.52
N ILE A 48 -16.03 -10.59 -8.30
CA ILE A 48 -16.87 -11.79 -8.32
C ILE A 48 -16.73 -12.44 -9.68
N ALA A 49 -16.40 -13.73 -9.69
CA ALA A 49 -16.31 -14.55 -10.89
C ALA A 49 -17.20 -15.80 -10.78
N VAL A 50 -17.72 -16.25 -11.91
CA VAL A 50 -18.61 -17.39 -12.02
C VAL A 50 -18.12 -18.31 -13.13
N SER A 51 -17.97 -19.59 -12.81
CA SER A 51 -17.68 -20.63 -13.79
C SER A 51 -18.17 -22.00 -13.31
N PRO A 52 -18.24 -23.02 -14.20
CA PRO A 52 -18.68 -24.36 -13.83
C PRO A 52 -17.75 -25.13 -12.89
N SER A 53 -16.53 -24.65 -12.61
CA SER A 53 -15.57 -25.34 -11.76
C SER A 53 -14.76 -24.38 -10.89
N LEU A 54 -14.37 -24.83 -9.70
CA LEU A 54 -13.60 -24.00 -8.78
C LEU A 54 -12.27 -23.52 -9.38
N SER A 55 -11.54 -24.42 -10.05
CA SER A 55 -10.24 -24.11 -10.66
C SER A 55 -10.34 -23.06 -11.77
N GLN A 56 -11.42 -23.08 -12.56
CA GLN A 56 -11.67 -22.03 -13.55
C GLN A 56 -12.00 -20.70 -12.89
N THR A 57 -12.82 -20.70 -11.83
CA THR A 57 -13.15 -19.49 -11.07
C THR A 57 -11.89 -18.86 -10.46
N GLU A 58 -11.02 -19.66 -9.85
CA GLU A 58 -9.72 -19.20 -9.32
C GLU A 58 -8.85 -18.59 -10.41
N ALA A 59 -8.74 -19.24 -11.58
CA ALA A 59 -7.98 -18.72 -12.71
C ALA A 59 -8.57 -17.43 -13.29
N ILE A 60 -9.90 -17.26 -13.28
CA ILE A 60 -10.56 -16.00 -13.68
C ILE A 60 -10.27 -14.90 -12.66
N LEU A 61 -10.42 -15.19 -11.37
CA LEU A 61 -10.13 -14.23 -10.29
C LEU A 61 -8.69 -13.75 -10.34
N GLN A 62 -7.73 -14.66 -10.47
CA GLN A 62 -6.31 -14.32 -10.54
C GLN A 62 -6.03 -13.39 -11.73
N ARG A 63 -6.49 -13.77 -12.93
CA ARG A 63 -6.34 -12.94 -14.15
C ARG A 63 -6.97 -11.56 -13.98
N SER A 64 -8.15 -11.48 -13.36
CA SER A 64 -8.85 -10.22 -13.13
C SER A 64 -8.10 -9.32 -12.15
N VAL A 65 -7.65 -9.87 -11.02
CA VAL A 65 -6.93 -9.12 -9.98
C VAL A 65 -5.57 -8.65 -10.48
N ASP A 66 -4.88 -9.45 -11.31
CA ASP A 66 -3.57 -9.09 -11.88
C ASP A 66 -3.61 -7.88 -12.84
N LEU A 67 -4.77 -7.57 -13.39
CA LEU A 67 -4.98 -6.37 -14.22
C LEU A 67 -5.15 -5.10 -13.40
N ILE A 68 -5.66 -5.22 -12.17
CA ILE A 68 -5.94 -4.07 -11.32
C ILE A 68 -4.64 -3.61 -10.68
N ARG A 69 -4.27 -2.36 -10.94
CA ARG A 69 -3.07 -1.73 -10.39
C ARG A 69 -3.43 -0.42 -9.72
N TRP A 70 -2.69 -0.09 -8.68
CA TRP A 70 -2.81 1.18 -7.98
C TRP A 70 -1.45 1.66 -7.47
N SER A 71 -1.36 2.96 -7.23
CA SER A 71 -0.25 3.58 -6.51
C SER A 71 -0.73 4.27 -5.24
N ILE A 72 0.06 4.16 -4.19
CA ILE A 72 -0.17 4.83 -2.92
C ILE A 72 1.08 5.64 -2.59
N THR A 73 0.92 6.95 -2.45
CA THR A 73 1.96 7.84 -1.91
C THR A 73 1.98 7.71 -0.39
N PRO A 74 3.07 7.19 0.22
CA PRO A 74 3.10 6.96 1.65
C PRO A 74 2.94 8.25 2.46
N PHE A 75 2.32 8.16 3.64
CA PHE A 75 2.35 9.29 4.56
C PHE A 75 3.79 9.57 5.04
N PRO A 76 4.14 10.84 5.32
CA PRO A 76 5.41 11.16 5.95
C PRO A 76 5.55 10.38 7.25
N THR A 77 6.66 9.66 7.42
CA THR A 77 6.96 9.04 8.71
C THR A 77 7.41 10.16 9.65
N PRO A 78 6.84 10.30 10.87
CA PRO A 78 7.37 11.24 11.85
C PRO A 78 8.86 10.98 12.05
N GLY A 79 9.68 11.99 11.78
CA GLY A 79 11.14 11.86 11.75
C GLY A 79 11.68 11.27 13.05
N LYS A 80 12.54 10.25 12.91
CA LYS A 80 13.44 9.84 13.98
C LYS A 80 14.68 10.73 13.96
N ASP A 81 14.49 12.04 14.03
CA ASP A 81 15.57 13.02 14.15
C ASP A 81 15.73 13.42 15.62
N ARG A 82 15.93 12.41 16.47
CA ARG A 82 16.30 12.61 17.87
C ARG A 82 17.41 11.65 18.28
N CYS A 83 18.55 11.74 17.61
CA CYS A 83 19.85 11.33 18.18
C CYS A 83 21.02 11.83 17.31
N ALA A 84 21.15 13.14 17.14
CA ALA A 84 22.39 13.74 16.64
C ALA A 84 22.53 15.17 17.19
N ALA A 85 22.36 15.33 18.50
CA ALA A 85 22.68 16.58 19.18
C ALA A 85 23.05 16.32 20.63
N LEU A 86 24.09 15.50 20.85
CA LEU A 86 24.96 15.57 22.02
C LEU A 86 26.35 15.06 21.64
N THR A 87 27.05 15.84 20.83
CA THR A 87 28.49 16.00 21.02
C THR A 87 28.73 17.46 21.34
N PRO A 88 29.16 17.74 22.58
CA PRO A 88 30.20 18.71 22.78
C PRO A 88 31.46 17.96 23.24
N ALA A 89 32.45 18.04 22.36
CA ALA A 89 33.89 18.10 22.58
C ALA A 89 34.50 17.34 23.78
N SER A 90 35.36 16.38 23.45
CA SER A 90 36.55 16.12 24.27
C SER A 90 37.33 17.42 24.48
N PRO A 91 37.75 17.78 25.70
CA PRO A 91 38.97 18.52 25.87
C PRO A 91 40.12 17.51 25.83
N GLU A 92 40.86 17.52 24.72
CA GLU A 92 42.23 17.00 24.74
C GLU A 92 43.13 17.96 25.51
N VAL A 93 44.17 17.35 26.08
CA VAL A 93 45.02 17.75 27.21
C VAL A 93 45.86 19.03 27.03
N SER A 94 46.31 19.64 28.13
CA SER A 94 47.75 19.92 28.29
C SER A 94 48.17 20.08 29.76
N PRO A 95 49.40 19.64 30.10
CA PRO A 95 49.95 19.72 31.46
C PRO A 95 50.64 21.07 31.68
N ASP A 96 50.67 21.57 32.92
CA ASP A 96 51.65 22.59 33.30
C ASP A 96 52.08 22.46 34.76
N LYS A 97 53.36 22.72 34.96
CA LYS A 97 54.17 22.44 36.15
C LYS A 97 54.00 23.53 37.22
N GLY A 98 54.15 23.15 38.49
CA GLY A 98 54.33 24.05 39.63
C GLY A 98 54.33 23.31 40.94
#